data_AF-A0AAW0A992-F1
#
_entry.id   AF-A0AAW0A992-F1
#
_cell.length_a   1.000
_cell.length_b   1.000
_cell.length_c   1.000
_cell.angle_alpha   90.00
_cell.angle_beta   90.00
_cell.angle_gamma   90.00
#
_symmetry.space_group_name_H-M   'P 1'
#
loop_
_entity.id
_entity.type
_entity.pdbx_description
1 polymer ?
#
loop_
_entity_poly.entity_id
_entity_poly.type
_entity_poly.pdbx_seq_one_letter_code
_entity_poly.pdbx_strand_id
1 'polypeptide(L)'
;STHNTRIERLWVTQFARQWRAFFIRLGDLHRLDRKNAAHIWLLHLLFLDSLNADCREFQELWNRHPISGRQGNDQSPKDMRFQGVIDSGEYVDPMQGIHPDTIDRYYGVDGCGCSTARAHWCWTRGGRGRECLS
;
A
#
# COMPACT_ATOMS: atom_id res chain seq x y z
N SER A 1 5.15 -13.20 2.31
CA SER A 1 4.31 -12.71 3.41
C SER A 1 3.11 -13.63 3.56
N THR A 2 3.10 -14.54 4.54
CA THR A 2 1.97 -15.47 4.80
C THR A 2 0.99 -14.91 5.83
N HIS A 3 1.37 -13.84 6.53
CA HIS A 3 0.61 -13.27 7.64
C HIS A 3 -0.56 -12.38 7.18
N ASN A 4 -0.51 -11.86 5.95
CA ASN A 4 -1.55 -10.97 5.41
C ASN A 4 -2.67 -11.69 4.62
N THR A 5 -2.61 -13.02 4.56
CA THR A 5 -3.50 -13.83 3.71
C THR A 5 -4.99 -13.65 4.06
N ARG A 6 -5.33 -13.36 5.32
CA ARG A 6 -6.72 -13.24 5.78
C ARG A 6 -7.37 -11.92 5.34
N ILE A 7 -6.66 -10.80 5.49
CA ILE A 7 -7.15 -9.50 5.02
C ILE A 7 -7.21 -9.46 3.49
N GLU A 8 -6.23 -10.06 2.81
CA GLU A 8 -6.21 -10.14 1.33
C GLU A 8 -7.42 -10.92 0.81
N ARG A 9 -7.76 -12.06 1.44
CA ARG A 9 -8.96 -12.83 1.09
C ARG A 9 -10.24 -12.02 1.31
N LEU A 10 -10.38 -11.35 2.44
CA LEU A 10 -11.58 -10.54 2.73
C LEU A 10 -11.71 -9.33 1.81
N TRP A 11 -10.60 -8.65 1.53
CA TRP A 11 -10.54 -7.55 0.56
C TRP A 11 -11.04 -7.98 -0.82
N VAL A 12 -10.54 -9.11 -1.33
CA VAL A 12 -10.92 -9.61 -2.66
C VAL A 12 -12.37 -10.10 -2.68
N THR A 13 -12.79 -10.81 -1.63
CA THR A 13 -14.09 -11.51 -1.64
C THR A 13 -15.27 -10.65 -1.23
N GLN A 14 -15.10 -9.72 -0.28
CA GLN A 14 -16.18 -8.89 0.25
C GLN A 14 -16.18 -7.52 -0.41
N PHE A 15 -15.06 -6.81 -0.33
CA PHE A 15 -14.98 -5.42 -0.80
C PHE A 15 -14.91 -5.32 -2.33
N ALA A 16 -13.85 -5.89 -2.93
CA ALA A 16 -13.59 -5.73 -4.36
C ALA A 16 -14.66 -6.40 -5.23
N ARG A 17 -15.26 -7.51 -4.76
CA ARG A 17 -16.30 -8.24 -5.50
C ARG A 17 -17.57 -7.40 -5.69
N GLN A 18 -18.01 -6.67 -4.66
CA GLN A 18 -19.20 -5.84 -4.70
C GLN A 18 -19.02 -4.68 -5.70
N TRP A 19 -17.93 -3.93 -5.57
CA TRP A 19 -17.61 -2.83 -6.47
C TRP A 19 -17.40 -3.29 -7.92
N ARG A 20 -16.75 -4.45 -8.12
CA ARG A 20 -16.63 -5.06 -9.45
C ARG A 20 -17.98 -5.34 -10.09
N ALA A 21 -18.92 -5.95 -9.34
CA ALA A 21 -20.25 -6.24 -9.86
C ALA A 21 -21.03 -4.95 -10.20
N PHE A 22 -20.91 -3.92 -9.37
CA PHE A 22 -21.50 -2.61 -9.59
C PHE A 22 -21.00 -1.97 -10.90
N PHE A 23 -19.68 -1.87 -11.09
CA PHE A 23 -19.11 -1.24 -12.30
C PHE A 23 -19.37 -2.05 -13.58
N ILE A 24 -19.44 -3.39 -13.50
CA ILE A 24 -19.84 -4.22 -14.65
C ILE A 24 -21.27 -3.87 -15.06
N ARG A 25 -22.21 -3.86 -14.10
CA ARG A 25 -23.62 -3.55 -14.39
C ARG A 25 -23.80 -2.12 -14.92
N LEU A 26 -23.07 -1.18 -14.36
CA LEU A 26 -23.06 0.22 -14.81
C LEU A 26 -22.52 0.33 -16.25
N GLY A 27 -21.46 -0.41 -16.56
CA GLY A 27 -20.88 -0.48 -17.90
C GLY A 27 -21.84 -1.05 -18.94
N ASP A 28 -22.57 -2.11 -18.59
CA ASP A 28 -23.55 -2.73 -19.47
C ASP A 28 -24.76 -1.80 -19.74
N LEU A 29 -25.22 -1.06 -18.73
CA LEU A 29 -26.38 -0.17 -18.86
C LEU A 29 -26.05 1.12 -19.63
N HIS A 30 -24.88 1.71 -19.41
CA HIS A 30 -24.49 3.02 -19.96
C HIS A 30 -23.46 2.94 -21.09
N ARG A 31 -23.11 1.74 -21.57
CA ARG A 31 -22.10 1.50 -22.63
C ARG A 31 -20.75 2.16 -22.32
N LEU A 32 -20.30 2.08 -21.07
CA LEU A 32 -19.02 2.67 -20.66
C LEU A 32 -17.86 1.86 -21.25
N ASP A 33 -17.07 2.50 -22.11
CA ASP A 33 -15.80 1.96 -22.57
C ASP A 33 -14.71 2.10 -21.50
N ARG A 34 -14.13 0.96 -21.11
CA ARG A 34 -13.01 0.83 -20.16
C ARG A 34 -11.68 1.31 -20.73
N LYS A 35 -11.56 1.43 -22.06
CA LYS A 35 -10.35 1.94 -22.73
C LYS A 35 -10.36 3.46 -22.86
N ASN A 36 -11.52 4.10 -22.64
CA ASN A 36 -11.66 5.55 -22.73
C ASN A 36 -11.29 6.21 -21.40
N ALA A 37 -10.21 6.98 -21.39
CA ALA A 37 -9.75 7.71 -20.22
C ALA A 37 -10.80 8.69 -19.67
N ALA A 38 -11.66 9.28 -20.51
CA ALA A 38 -12.71 10.19 -20.07
C ALA A 38 -13.80 9.46 -19.26
N HIS A 39 -14.15 8.23 -19.65
CA HIS A 39 -15.10 7.42 -18.89
C HIS A 39 -14.51 6.99 -17.55
N ILE A 40 -13.23 6.62 -17.52
CA ILE A 40 -12.53 6.30 -16.27
C ILE A 40 -12.50 7.53 -15.35
N TRP A 41 -12.18 8.71 -15.89
CA TRP A 41 -12.17 9.96 -15.11
C TRP A 41 -13.53 10.27 -14.52
N LEU A 42 -14.60 10.15 -15.30
CA LEU A 42 -15.97 10.36 -14.82
C LEU A 42 -16.33 9.40 -13.69
N LEU A 43 -15.96 8.13 -13.82
CA LEU A 43 -16.21 7.12 -12.78
C LEU A 43 -15.45 7.44 -11.49
N HIS A 44 -14.19 7.89 -11.60
CA HIS A 44 -13.45 8.37 -10.43
C HIS A 44 -14.15 9.58 -9.82
N LEU A 45 -14.53 10.60 -10.60
CA LEU A 45 -15.18 11.79 -10.07
C LEU A 45 -16.47 11.46 -9.30
N LEU A 46 -17.27 10.53 -9.81
CA LEU A 46 -18.58 10.21 -9.22
C LEU A 46 -18.50 9.27 -8.02
N PHE A 47 -17.60 8.28 -8.07
CA PHE A 47 -17.62 7.16 -7.12
C PHE A 47 -16.40 7.08 -6.22
N LEU A 48 -15.34 7.85 -6.47
CA LEU A 48 -14.11 7.77 -5.66
C LEU A 48 -14.37 8.11 -4.19
N ASP A 49 -15.20 9.09 -3.90
CA ASP A 49 -15.54 9.46 -2.53
C ASP A 49 -16.30 8.34 -1.81
N SER A 50 -17.28 7.72 -2.48
CA SER A 50 -18.02 6.56 -1.97
C SER A 50 -17.11 5.34 -1.79
N LEU A 51 -16.22 5.08 -2.75
CA LEU A 51 -15.22 4.01 -2.68
C LEU A 51 -14.30 4.21 -1.47
N ASN A 52 -13.84 5.45 -1.25
CA ASN A 52 -13.00 5.79 -0.11
C ASN A 52 -13.75 5.69 1.22
N ALA A 53 -15.05 6.03 1.25
CA ALA A 53 -15.88 5.84 2.43
C ALA A 53 -16.02 4.36 2.79
N ASP A 54 -16.40 3.51 1.83
CA ASP A 54 -16.51 2.06 2.04
C ASP A 54 -15.15 1.44 2.41
N CYS A 55 -14.04 1.93 1.82
CA CYS A 55 -12.69 1.52 2.20
C CYS A 55 -12.41 1.79 3.68
N ARG A 56 -12.77 2.98 4.17
CA ARG A 56 -12.60 3.35 5.58
C ARG A 56 -13.46 2.49 6.50
N GLU A 57 -14.71 2.24 6.12
CA GLU A 57 -15.60 1.35 6.87
C GLU A 57 -15.05 -0.07 6.92
N PHE A 58 -14.58 -0.61 5.79
CA PHE A 58 -13.94 -1.93 5.74
C PHE A 58 -12.70 -1.98 6.64
N GLN A 59 -11.86 -0.95 6.63
CA GLN A 59 -10.69 -0.85 7.51
C GLN A 59 -11.11 -0.81 8.99
N GLU A 60 -12.15 -0.05 9.35
CA GLU A 60 -12.65 -0.02 10.72
C GLU A 60 -13.21 -1.37 11.17
N LEU A 61 -14.01 -2.01 10.32
CA LEU A 61 -14.56 -3.33 10.59
C LEU A 61 -13.44 -4.35 10.78
N TRP A 62 -12.43 -4.32 9.91
CA TRP A 62 -11.23 -5.14 10.04
C TRP A 62 -10.42 -4.77 11.29
N ASN A 63 -10.29 -3.51 11.66
CA ASN A 63 -9.52 -3.15 12.86
C ASN A 63 -10.23 -3.58 14.16
N ARG A 64 -11.56 -3.69 14.14
CA ARG A 64 -12.38 -4.13 15.28
C ARG A 64 -12.63 -5.64 15.30
N HIS A 65 -12.44 -6.36 14.20
CA HIS A 65 -12.78 -7.78 14.17
C HIS A 65 -11.81 -8.60 15.08
N PRO A 66 -12.32 -9.51 15.91
CA PRO A 66 -11.46 -10.36 16.72
C PRO A 66 -10.70 -11.35 15.81
N ILE A 67 -9.38 -11.44 16.01
CA ILE A 67 -8.59 -12.46 15.33
C ILE A 67 -8.71 -13.77 16.11
N SER A 68 -9.74 -14.55 15.78
CA SER A 68 -9.87 -15.91 16.26
C SER A 68 -8.75 -16.80 15.68
N GLY A 69 -7.97 -17.40 16.58
CA GLY A 69 -6.84 -18.28 16.28
C GLY A 69 -6.08 -18.64 17.56
N ARG A 70 -5.35 -19.77 17.57
CA ARG A 70 -4.62 -20.31 18.76
C ARG A 70 -3.60 -19.34 19.38
N GLN A 71 -3.23 -18.28 18.67
CA GLN A 71 -2.30 -17.22 19.08
C GLN A 71 -2.97 -15.86 19.30
N GLY A 72 -4.25 -15.70 18.93
CA GLY A 72 -4.92 -14.40 18.81
C GLY A 72 -5.78 -13.98 20.01
N ASN A 73 -5.95 -14.83 21.03
CA ASN A 73 -6.67 -14.54 22.29
C ASN A 73 -7.98 -13.72 22.14
N ASP A 74 -8.70 -13.88 21.01
CA ASP A 74 -9.88 -13.06 20.64
C ASP A 74 -9.66 -11.54 20.67
N GLN A 75 -8.41 -11.08 20.57
CA GLN A 75 -8.06 -9.67 20.52
C GLN A 75 -8.25 -9.13 19.10
N SER A 76 -8.81 -7.92 18.98
CA SER A 76 -8.86 -7.24 17.70
C SER A 76 -7.48 -6.69 17.32
N PRO A 77 -7.18 -6.44 16.03
CA PRO A 77 -5.95 -5.77 15.61
C PRO A 77 -5.68 -4.46 16.37
N LYS A 78 -6.75 -3.73 16.71
CA LYS A 78 -6.65 -2.52 17.51
C LYS A 78 -6.19 -2.83 18.94
N ASP A 79 -6.70 -3.88 19.56
CA ASP A 79 -6.32 -4.29 20.92
C ASP A 79 -4.88 -4.79 20.94
N MET A 80 -4.46 -5.57 19.94
CA MET A 80 -3.07 -6.01 19.80
C MET A 80 -2.11 -4.82 19.62
N ARG A 81 -2.49 -3.82 18.82
CA ARG A 81 -1.69 -2.59 18.68
C ARG A 81 -1.60 -1.84 20.01
N PHE A 82 -2.72 -1.67 20.70
CA PHE A 82 -2.76 -0.99 21.99
C PHE A 82 -1.90 -1.70 23.04
N GLN A 83 -2.02 -3.03 23.13
CA GLN A 83 -1.22 -3.85 24.02
C GLN A 83 0.28 -3.74 23.68
N GLY A 84 0.64 -3.77 22.40
CA GLY A 84 2.02 -3.60 21.96
C GLY A 84 2.62 -2.24 22.34
N VAL A 85 1.83 -1.16 22.27
CA VAL A 85 2.26 0.18 22.72
C VAL A 85 2.44 0.23 24.24
N ILE A 86 1.58 -0.46 25.01
CA ILE A 86 1.74 -0.55 26.48
C ILE A 86 2.99 -1.35 26.84
N ASP A 87 3.19 -2.51 26.20
CA ASP A 87 4.24 -3.45 26.57
C ASP A 87 5.63 -2.99 26.09
N SER A 88 5.71 -2.35 24.92
CA SER A 88 6.97 -1.99 24.26
C SER A 88 7.24 -0.48 24.20
N GLY A 89 6.28 0.35 24.63
CA GLY A 89 6.31 1.80 24.45
C GLY A 89 5.87 2.23 23.05
N GLU A 90 5.53 3.51 22.89
CA GLU A 90 5.24 4.09 21.58
C GLU A 90 6.54 4.19 20.77
N TYR A 91 6.54 3.64 19.56
CA TYR A 91 7.61 3.91 18.61
C TYR A 91 7.49 5.35 18.14
N VAL A 92 8.21 6.24 18.82
CA VAL A 92 8.43 7.60 18.34
C VAL A 92 9.40 7.47 17.17
N ASP A 93 8.92 7.74 15.96
CA ASP A 93 9.80 7.84 14.80
C ASP A 93 10.79 9.00 15.07
N PRO A 94 12.10 8.72 15.21
CA PRO A 94 13.09 9.78 15.45
C PRO A 94 13.19 10.76 14.28
N MET A 95 12.64 10.42 13.10
CA MET A 95 12.54 11.31 11.95
C MET A 95 11.29 12.19 11.94
N GLN A 96 10.37 12.03 12.89
CA GLN A 96 9.10 12.76 12.88
C GLN A 96 9.33 14.27 13.08
N GLY A 97 9.07 15.07 12.04
CA GLY A 97 9.29 16.53 12.04
C GLY A 97 10.63 16.98 11.42
N ILE A 98 11.47 16.05 10.97
CA ILE A 98 12.69 16.36 10.21
C ILE A 98 12.30 16.63 8.75
N HIS A 99 12.79 17.73 8.18
CA HIS A 99 12.52 18.10 6.78
C HIS A 99 12.98 16.97 5.84
N PRO A 100 12.17 16.57 4.83
CA PRO A 100 12.46 15.45 3.95
C PRO A 100 13.85 15.53 3.29
N ASP A 101 14.31 16.73 2.90
CA ASP A 101 15.65 16.94 2.34
C ASP A 101 16.79 16.54 3.29
N THR A 102 16.59 16.67 4.60
CA THR A 102 17.59 16.26 5.60
C THR A 102 17.63 14.75 5.72
N ILE A 103 16.47 14.09 5.62
CA ILE A 103 16.37 12.63 5.64
C ILE A 103 17.07 12.08 4.39
N ASP A 104 16.79 12.67 3.22
CA ASP A 104 17.41 12.29 1.95
C ASP A 104 18.92 12.52 1.94
N ARG A 105 19.40 13.63 2.52
CA ARG A 105 20.84 13.91 2.60
C ARG A 105 21.64 12.90 3.43
N TYR A 106 21.07 12.35 4.50
CA TYR A 106 21.79 11.46 5.43
C TYR A 106 21.45 9.98 5.27
N TYR A 107 20.24 9.68 4.78
CA TYR A 107 19.71 8.32 4.65
C TYR A 107 19.14 8.04 3.24
N GLY A 108 19.19 9.01 2.33
CA GLY A 108 18.78 8.82 0.94
C GLY A 108 19.62 7.75 0.27
N VAL A 109 18.92 6.89 -0.47
CA VAL A 109 19.52 5.88 -1.34
C VAL A 109 19.94 6.58 -2.64
N ASP A 110 20.81 7.58 -2.53
CA ASP A 110 21.52 8.09 -3.69
C ASP A 110 22.57 7.06 -4.07
N GLY A 111 22.16 6.11 -4.91
CA GLY A 111 23.11 5.33 -5.69
C GLY A 111 23.89 6.30 -6.57
N CYS A 112 25.08 6.68 -6.10
CA CYS A 112 26.14 7.41 -6.81
C CYS A 112 25.69 8.07 -8.12
N GLY A 113 25.26 9.32 -8.03
CA GLY A 113 25.23 10.23 -9.17
C GLY A 113 26.66 10.56 -9.61
N CYS A 114 27.22 9.77 -10.53
CA CYS A 114 28.30 10.26 -11.38
C CYS A 114 27.68 11.20 -12.42
N SER A 115 27.64 12.49 -12.09
CA SER A 115 27.49 13.53 -13.09
C SER A 115 28.81 13.62 -13.87
N THR A 116 28.86 13.05 -15.07
CA THR A 116 29.37 13.67 -16.30
C THR A 116 29.19 12.72 -17.49
N ALA A 117 28.60 13.25 -18.56
CA ALA A 117 28.60 12.76 -19.94
C ALA A 117 27.78 11.49 -20.30
N ARG A 118 26.72 11.77 -21.06
CA ARG A 118 26.25 11.04 -22.23
C ARG A 118 25.66 9.65 -21.95
N ALA A 119 24.34 9.62 -21.94
CA ALA A 119 23.52 8.42 -21.99
C ALA A 119 23.95 7.48 -23.12
N HIS A 120 24.61 6.37 -22.75
CA HIS A 120 24.56 5.12 -23.47
C HIS A 120 24.13 4.06 -22.48
N TRP A 121 22.91 3.56 -22.67
CA TRP A 121 22.36 2.44 -21.93
C TRP A 121 23.23 1.21 -22.15
N CYS A 122 24.00 0.79 -21.15
CA CYS A 122 24.63 -0.52 -21.13
C CYS A 122 23.97 -1.36 -20.03
N TRP A 123 23.03 -2.20 -20.44
CA TRP A 123 22.41 -3.20 -19.58
C TRP A 123 23.39 -4.37 -19.47
N THR A 124 24.15 -4.45 -18.38
CA THR A 124 24.90 -5.67 -18.05
C THR A 124 24.43 -6.22 -16.72
N ARG A 125 23.76 -7.37 -16.79
CA ARG A 125 23.49 -8.28 -15.67
C ARG A 125 24.74 -8.43 -14.80
N GLY A 126 24.71 -7.84 -13.61
CA GLY A 126 25.76 -8.04 -12.61
C GLY A 126 25.58 -9.37 -11.90
N GLY A 127 26.20 -10.42 -12.42
CA GLY A 127 26.75 -11.48 -11.60
C GLY A 127 28.13 -11.05 -11.09
N ARG A 128 28.28 -10.99 -9.76
CA ARG A 128 29.49 -11.16 -8.91
C ARG A 128 30.87 -10.64 -9.39
N GLY A 129 31.53 -9.92 -8.48
CA GLY A 129 32.99 -9.83 -8.35
C GLY A 129 33.47 -8.37 -8.30
N ARG A 130 33.72 -7.81 -7.12
CA ARG A 130 34.99 -7.76 -6.37
C ARG A 130 36.03 -6.78 -6.95
N GLU A 131 36.46 -5.89 -6.04
CA GLU A 131 37.78 -5.27 -5.91
C GLU A 131 38.15 -4.12 -6.87
N CYS A 132 38.12 -2.90 -6.33
CA CYS A 132 38.92 -1.79 -6.84
C CYS A 132 40.15 -1.66 -5.93
N LEU A 133 41.32 -1.98 -6.49
CA LEU A 133 42.63 -1.61 -5.95
C LEU A 133 43.10 -0.34 -6.65
N SER A 134 43.43 0.66 -5.82
CA SER A 134 44.17 1.92 -6.05
C SER A 134 43.72 2.85 -7.17
#